data_AF-A0A3Q9WM99-F1
#
_entry.id   AF-A0A3Q9WM99-F1
#
_cell.length_a   1.000
_cell.length_b   1.000
_cell.length_c   1.000
_cell.angle_alpha   90.00
_cell.angle_beta   90.00
_cell.angle_gamma   90.00
#
_symmetry.space_group_name_H-M   'P 1'
#
loop_
_entity.id
_entity.type
_entity.pdbx_description
1 polymer ?
#
loop_
_entity_poly.entity_id
_entity_poly.type
_entity_poly.pdbx_seq_one_letter_code
_entity_poly.pdbx_strand_id
1 'polypeptide(L)' 'MSTTQRTAGTGGKTFFGHPRMLANLFSVELWERFSFYGMQALLLYYMTYSLAEGGLGFDSATAAGFVGAYGGGV' A
#
# COMPACT_ATOMS: atom_id res chain seq x y z
N MET A 1 12.68 36.10 39.01
CA MET A 1 12.40 35.70 37.62
C MET A 1 11.78 34.31 37.68
N SER A 2 10.46 34.22 37.64
CA SER A 2 9.71 32.96 37.81
C SER A 2 9.52 32.31 36.44
N THR A 3 10.14 31.16 36.24
CA THR A 3 9.95 30.34 35.03
C THR A 3 8.59 29.66 35.11
N THR A 4 7.61 30.18 34.36
CA THR A 4 6.32 29.52 34.19
C THR A 4 6.52 28.24 33.36
N GLN A 5 6.55 27.08 34.01
CA GLN A 5 6.48 25.79 33.31
C GLN A 5 5.12 25.67 32.63
N ARG A 6 5.12 25.63 31.29
CA ARG A 6 3.94 25.27 30.50
C ARG A 6 3.76 23.75 30.60
N THR A 7 2.91 23.29 31.51
CA THR A 7 2.44 21.91 31.51
C THR A 7 1.66 21.68 30.21
N ALA A 8 2.31 21.09 29.21
CA ALA A 8 1.64 20.65 27.99
C ALA A 8 0.76 19.45 28.32
N GLY A 9 -0.39 19.71 28.95
CA GLY A 9 -1.46 18.74 29.09
C GLY A 9 -1.98 18.36 27.71
N THR A 10 -1.39 17.34 27.10
CA THR A 10 -1.81 16.86 25.78
C THR A 10 -2.68 15.63 25.96
N GLY A 11 -3.89 15.83 26.46
CA GLY A 11 -4.99 14.85 26.35
C GLY A 11 -5.51 14.77 24.91
N GLY A 12 -4.62 14.78 23.92
CA GLY A 12 -4.96 14.67 22.50
C GLY A 12 -5.25 13.23 22.11
N LYS A 13 -6.14 13.02 21.14
CA LYS A 13 -6.45 11.67 20.61
C LYS A 13 -5.17 10.93 20.26
N THR A 14 -4.93 9.80 20.92
CA THR A 14 -3.81 8.90 20.65
C THR A 14 -4.25 7.80 19.68
N PHE A 15 -3.31 7.23 18.95
CA PHE A 15 -3.53 6.07 18.09
C PHE A 15 -2.82 4.88 18.70
N PHE A 16 -3.55 3.95 19.31
CA PHE A 16 -2.97 2.83 20.08
C PHE A 16 -1.90 3.27 21.09
N GLY A 17 -2.09 4.41 21.77
CA GLY A 17 -1.11 4.96 22.71
C GLY A 17 0.06 5.73 22.07
N HIS A 18 0.14 5.76 20.73
CA HIS A 18 1.15 6.49 19.98
C HIS A 18 0.65 7.86 19.48
N PRO A 19 1.56 8.75 19.02
CA PRO A 19 1.20 10.00 18.40
C PRO A 19 0.23 9.81 17.23
N ARG A 20 -0.81 10.65 17.15
CA ARG A 20 -1.84 10.58 16.10
C ARG A 20 -1.33 10.56 14.66
N MET A 21 -0.15 11.12 14.40
CA MET A 21 0.47 11.15 13.08
C MET A 21 0.79 9.73 12.57
N LEU A 22 1.07 8.79 13.47
CA LEU A 22 1.31 7.39 13.12
C LEU A 22 0.09 6.75 12.47
N ALA A 23 -1.14 7.16 12.83
CA ALA A 23 -2.36 6.65 12.20
C ALA A 23 -2.39 6.95 10.69
N ASN A 24 -1.95 8.15 10.29
CA ASN A 24 -1.89 8.54 8.89
C ASN A 24 -0.81 7.74 8.14
N LEU A 25 0.40 7.66 8.70
CA LEU A 25 1.50 6.90 8.10
C LEU A 25 1.14 5.42 7.94
N PHE A 26 0.55 4.82 8.98
CA PHE A 26 0.05 3.45 8.93
C PHE A 26 -0.99 3.26 7.83
N SER A 27 -1.96 4.17 7.72
CA SER A 27 -3.02 4.07 6.71
C SER A 27 -2.49 4.19 5.29
N VAL A 28 -1.51 5.09 5.06
CA VAL A 28 -0.86 5.26 3.76
C VAL A 28 -0.06 4.00 3.40
N GLU A 29 0.79 3.50 4.31
CA GLU A 29 1.57 2.28 4.10
C GLU A 29 0.67 1.06 3.85
N LEU A 30 -0.42 0.93 4.62
CA LEU A 30 -1.37 -0.15 4.46
C LEU A 30 -2.01 -0.12 3.07
N TRP A 31 -2.44 1.04 2.60
CA TRP A 31 -3.04 1.18 1.28
C TRP A 31 -2.04 1.01 0.13
N GLU A 32 -0.82 1.47 0.32
CA GLU A 32 0.29 1.26 -0.63
C GLU A 32 0.52 -0.25 -0.79
N ARG A 33 0.75 -0.97 0.31
CA ARG A 33 0.99 -2.42 0.29
C ARG A 33 -0.21 -3.20 -0.21
N PHE A 34 -1.42 -2.83 0.20
CA PHE A 34 -2.64 -3.47 -0.28
C PHE A 34 -2.75 -3.34 -1.81
N SER A 35 -2.51 -2.16 -2.34
CA SER A 35 -2.59 -1.91 -3.78
C SER A 35 -1.48 -2.63 -4.53
N PHE A 36 -0.25 -2.59 -4.00
CA PHE A 36 0.91 -3.26 -4.59
C PHE A 36 0.73 -4.77 -4.65
N TYR A 37 0.45 -5.41 -3.52
CA TYR A 37 0.25 -6.86 -3.48
C TYR A 37 -1.05 -7.29 -4.16
N GLY A 38 -2.09 -6.45 -4.10
CA GLY A 38 -3.33 -6.67 -4.84
C GLY A 38 -3.07 -6.78 -6.33
N MET A 39 -2.39 -5.79 -6.93
CA MET A 39 -2.01 -5.84 -8.33
C MET A 39 -1.14 -7.06 -8.63
N GLN A 40 -0.11 -7.32 -7.84
CA GLN A 40 0.78 -8.47 -8.06
C GLN A 40 0.03 -9.81 -8.06
N ALA A 41 -0.98 -9.97 -7.21
CA ALA A 41 -1.74 -11.22 -7.08
C ALA A 41 -2.62 -11.53 -8.31
N LEU A 42 -3.18 -10.50 -8.97
CA LEU A 42 -4.15 -10.66 -10.05
C LEU A 42 -3.63 -10.30 -11.44
N LEU A 43 -2.51 -9.59 -11.55
CA LEU A 43 -1.97 -9.11 -12.82
C LEU A 43 -1.68 -10.26 -13.80
N LEU A 44 -1.03 -11.34 -13.35
CA LEU A 44 -0.71 -12.48 -14.23
C LEU A 44 -1.98 -13.11 -14.82
N TYR A 45 -2.99 -13.33 -13.98
CA TYR A 45 -4.27 -13.92 -14.38
C TYR A 45 -4.99 -13.01 -15.38
N TYR A 46 -5.07 -11.71 -15.10
CA TYR A 46 -5.68 -10.74 -16.00
C TYR A 46 -5.00 -10.70 -17.37
N MET A 47 -3.66 -10.78 -17.40
CA MET A 47 -2.90 -10.73 -18.65
C MET A 47 -3.04 -12.00 -19.49
N THR A 48 -3.14 -13.17 -18.84
CA THR A 48 -3.18 -14.48 -19.53
C THR A 48 -4.59 -14.96 -19.87
N TYR A 49 -5.62 -14.50 -19.15
CA TYR A 49 -7.00 -14.86 -19.45
C TYR A 49 -7.41 -14.43 -20.86
N SER A 50 -8.29 -15.22 -21.48
CA SER A 50 -8.72 -14.93 -22.84
C SER A 50 -9.53 -13.63 -22.91
N LEU A 51 -9.53 -12.99 -24.07
CA LEU A 51 -10.34 -11.79 -24.33
C LEU A 51 -11.84 -12.05 -24.10
N ALA A 52 -12.31 -13.26 -24.41
CA ALA A 52 -13.70 -13.67 -24.20
C ALA A 52 -14.08 -13.75 -22.71
N GLU A 53 -13.09 -13.93 -21.83
CA GLU A 53 -13.23 -14.02 -20.38
C GLU A 53 -12.85 -12.70 -19.68
N GLY A 54 -12.62 -11.63 -20.44
CA GLY A 54 -12.28 -10.30 -19.91
C GLY A 54 -10.80 -10.11 -19.55
N GLY A 55 -9.91 -11.01 -19.98
CA GLY A 55 -8.45 -10.83 -19.88
C GLY A 55 -7.83 -10.23 -21.16
N LEU A 56 -6.50 -10.18 -21.23
CA LEU A 56 -5.77 -9.59 -22.37
C LEU A 56 -5.30 -10.61 -23.42
N GLY A 57 -5.36 -11.91 -23.11
CA GLY A 57 -4.98 -12.99 -24.03
C GLY A 57 -3.49 -13.04 -24.39
N PHE A 58 -2.61 -12.52 -23.54
CA PHE A 58 -1.17 -12.64 -23.75
C PHE A 58 -0.68 -14.07 -23.50
N ASP A 59 0.40 -14.44 -24.18
CA ASP A 59 1.11 -15.68 -23.84
C ASP A 59 1.75 -15.56 -22.45
N SER A 60 1.88 -16.69 -21.76
CA SER A 60 2.35 -16.74 -20.38
C SER A 60 3.77 -16.19 -20.19
N ALA A 61 4.67 -16.32 -21.18
CA ALA A 61 6.04 -15.83 -21.04
C ALA A 61 6.08 -14.29 -21.10
N THR A 62 5.34 -13.69 -22.02
CA THR A 62 5.20 -12.22 -22.08
C THR A 62 4.53 -11.67 -20.83
N ALA A 63 3.43 -12.29 -20.39
CA ALA A 63 2.72 -11.89 -19.18
C ALA A 63 3.60 -11.98 -17.92
N ALA A 64 4.40 -13.06 -17.78
CA ALA A 64 5.35 -13.21 -16.68
C ALA A 64 6.44 -12.12 -16.70
N GLY A 65 6.89 -11.70 -17.88
CA GLY A 65 7.82 -10.57 -18.03
C GLY A 65 7.25 -9.28 -17.47
N PHE A 66 5.98 -8.97 -17.74
CA PHE A 66 5.32 -7.78 -17.18
C PHE A 66 5.14 -7.85 -15.66
N VAL A 67 4.75 -9.01 -15.13
CA VAL A 67 4.64 -9.22 -13.68
C VAL A 67 5.99 -9.06 -12.99
N GLY A 68 7.06 -9.60 -13.58
CA GLY A 68 8.43 -9.43 -13.10
C GLY A 68 8.89 -7.97 -13.12
N ALA A 69 8.59 -7.23 -14.19
CA ALA A 69 8.92 -5.81 -14.29
C ALA A 69 8.14 -4.96 -13.27
N TYR A 70 6.87 -5.29 -13.02
CA TYR A 70 6.05 -4.63 -12.00
C TYR A 70 6.56 -4.88 -10.58
N GLY A 71 6.88 -6.13 -10.25
CA GLY A 71 7.34 -6.52 -8.91
C GLY A 71 8.80 -6.18 -8.61
N GLY A 72 9.67 -6.10 -9.63
CA GLY A 72 11.09 -5.80 -9.46
C GLY A 72 11.43 -4.32 -9.41
N GLY A 73 10.44 -3.43 -9.62
CA GLY A 73 10.63 -1.98 -9.63
C GLY A 73 10.44 -1.28 -8.27
N VAL A 74 10.07 -2.02 -7.23
CA VAL A 74 9.96 -1.56 -5.82
C VAL A 74 11.12 -2.07 -4.98
#